data_AF-A0AAV4G9S4-F1
#
_entry.id   AF-A0AAV4G9S4-F1
#
_cell.length_a   1.000
_cell.length_b   1.000
_cell.length_c   1.000
_cell.angle_alpha   90.00
_cell.angle_beta   90.00
_cell.angle_gamma   90.00
#
_symmetry.space_group_name_H-M   'P 1'
#
loop_
_entity.id
_entity.type
_entity.pdbx_description
1 polymer ?
#
loop_
_entity_poly.entity_id
_entity_poly.type
_entity_poly.pdbx_seq_one_letter_code
_entity_poly.pdbx_strand_id
1 'polypeptide(L)'
;MQLAVDAHIPECFGGVGGETIYIDTEGSLVVSRLVEIARTAVAHCHNISISQGTNQLSQGNVTLKKILEGIHIYRCHDYHELMAVVQLLPEILNQNKKVKLVIVDSLANPFRHNLEDMNLRRLLQSILAKSFLKLASDSNIAVVLTNQMTTKIMAREGDSHQIPALGDTWAHIPASRVLLSVDCHGNRAAYLYKSLNMKETTGLCSFQITDDGVRDIPHGSNQERQFP
;
A
#
# COMPACT_ATOMS: atom_id res chain seq x y z
N MET A 1 5.89 -0.62 2.13
CA MET A 1 6.96 -1.62 2.39
C MET A 1 6.44 -2.98 2.83
N GLN A 2 5.72 -3.13 3.95
CA GLN A 2 5.25 -4.44 4.45
C GLN A 2 4.55 -5.30 3.37
N LEU A 3 3.52 -4.74 2.71
CA LEU A 3 2.82 -5.45 1.62
C LEU A 3 3.72 -5.88 0.46
N ALA A 4 4.77 -5.11 0.15
CA ALA A 4 5.72 -5.47 -0.90
C ALA A 4 6.52 -6.72 -0.55
N VAL A 5 6.84 -6.90 0.74
CA VAL A 5 7.46 -8.12 1.23
C VAL A 5 6.44 -9.26 1.27
N ASP A 6 5.26 -9.03 1.84
CA ASP A 6 4.25 -10.07 2.06
C ASP A 6 3.72 -10.67 0.75
N ALA A 7 3.74 -9.93 -0.36
CA ALA A 7 3.39 -10.46 -1.68
C ALA A 7 4.24 -11.67 -2.09
N HIS A 8 5.48 -11.77 -1.58
CA HIS A 8 6.41 -12.87 -1.87
C HIS A 8 6.16 -14.11 -1.01
N ILE A 9 5.33 -14.00 0.02
CA ILE A 9 4.98 -15.13 0.88
C ILE A 9 4.18 -16.15 0.05
N PRO A 10 4.56 -17.44 0.04
CA PRO A 10 3.83 -18.48 -0.66
C PRO A 10 2.39 -18.64 -0.20
N GLU A 11 1.53 -19.17 -1.08
CA GLU A 11 0.11 -19.41 -0.79
C GLU A 11 -0.10 -20.35 0.40
N CYS A 12 0.77 -21.34 0.60
CA CYS A 12 0.70 -22.24 1.77
C CYS A 12 0.89 -21.53 3.12
N PHE A 13 1.45 -20.33 3.12
CA PHE A 13 1.60 -19.47 4.29
C PHE A 13 0.64 -18.26 4.25
N GLY A 14 -0.33 -18.24 3.33
CA GLY A 14 -1.37 -17.21 3.24
C GLY A 14 -1.00 -15.98 2.38
N GLY A 15 0.13 -16.00 1.67
CA GLY A 15 0.49 -14.95 0.71
C GLY A 15 0.06 -15.28 -0.72
N VAL A 16 0.67 -14.62 -1.71
CA VAL A 16 0.37 -14.79 -3.15
C VAL A 16 1.54 -15.30 -3.98
N GLY A 17 2.69 -15.57 -3.35
CA GLY A 17 3.90 -16.13 -3.99
C GLY A 17 4.41 -15.32 -5.19
N GLY A 18 4.12 -14.01 -5.23
CA GLY A 18 4.38 -13.14 -6.37
C GLY A 18 5.44 -12.08 -6.10
N GLU A 19 5.76 -11.33 -7.15
CA GLU A 19 6.69 -10.20 -7.11
C GLU A 19 5.93 -8.88 -6.97
N THR A 20 6.64 -7.81 -6.58
CA THR A 20 6.05 -6.48 -6.38
C THR A 20 6.73 -5.44 -7.25
N ILE A 21 5.93 -4.58 -7.88
CA ILE A 21 6.41 -3.30 -8.44
C ILE A 21 6.13 -2.19 -7.41
N TYR A 22 7.16 -1.44 -7.03
CA TYR A 22 7.07 -0.30 -6.12
C TYR A 22 7.42 0.99 -6.84
N ILE A 23 6.44 1.85 -7.06
CA ILE A 23 6.63 3.17 -7.65
C ILE A 23 6.76 4.17 -6.50
N ASP A 24 7.98 4.61 -6.23
CA ASP A 24 8.30 5.60 -5.19
C ASP A 24 8.31 7.00 -5.80
N THR A 25 7.37 7.83 -5.38
CA THR A 25 7.28 9.23 -5.82
C THR A 25 7.82 10.21 -4.76
N GLU A 26 7.99 9.77 -3.52
CA GLU A 26 8.41 10.62 -2.40
C GLU A 26 9.90 10.49 -2.09
N GLY A 27 10.53 9.35 -2.40
CA GLY A 27 11.88 9.02 -1.97
C GLY A 27 11.92 8.52 -0.53
N SER A 28 10.78 8.08 0.01
CA SER A 28 10.62 7.67 1.41
C SER A 28 10.93 6.19 1.63
N LEU A 29 11.24 5.44 0.58
CA LEU A 29 11.62 4.03 0.69
C LEU A 29 13.01 3.89 1.31
N VAL A 30 13.05 3.33 2.52
CA VAL A 30 14.29 3.06 3.25
C VAL A 30 14.68 1.59 3.08
N VAL A 31 15.79 1.32 2.40
CA VAL A 31 16.23 -0.05 2.07
C VAL A 31 16.53 -0.87 3.33
N SER A 32 17.19 -0.31 4.34
CA SER A 32 17.46 -1.02 5.60
C SER A 32 16.17 -1.52 6.25
N ARG A 33 15.13 -0.68 6.24
CA ARG A 33 13.80 -1.01 6.76
C ARG A 33 13.14 -2.13 5.98
N LEU A 34 13.26 -2.11 4.65
CA LEU A 34 12.75 -3.18 3.79
C LEU A 34 13.43 -4.52 4.10
N VAL A 35 14.74 -4.51 4.33
CA VAL A 35 15.54 -5.70 4.67
C VAL A 35 15.15 -6.27 6.03
N GLU A 36 14.92 -5.43 7.04
CA GLU A 36 14.41 -5.87 8.35
C GLU A 36 13.10 -6.63 8.22
N ILE A 37 12.11 -6.02 7.54
CA ILE A 37 10.80 -6.63 7.32
C ILE A 37 10.93 -7.95 6.55
N ALA A 38 11.77 -7.99 5.52
CA ALA A 38 11.98 -9.20 4.72
C ALA A 38 12.65 -10.33 5.51
N ARG A 39 13.60 -10.03 6.41
CA ARG A 39 14.19 -11.03 7.31
C ARG A 39 13.14 -11.61 8.24
N THR A 40 12.30 -10.77 8.82
CA THR A 40 11.24 -11.25 9.70
C THR A 40 10.22 -12.12 8.95
N ALA A 41 9.85 -11.75 7.71
CA ALA A 41 8.96 -12.57 6.88
C ALA A 41 9.53 -13.97 6.61
N VAL A 42 10.83 -14.08 6.31
CA VAL A 42 11.52 -15.37 6.13
C VAL A 42 11.50 -16.20 7.42
N ALA A 43 11.83 -15.59 8.56
CA ALA A 43 11.81 -16.26 9.85
C ALA A 43 10.39 -16.74 10.22
N HIS A 44 9.37 -15.94 9.92
CA HIS A 44 7.96 -16.29 10.15
C HIS A 44 7.53 -17.51 9.32
N CYS A 45 7.85 -17.52 8.01
CA CYS A 45 7.58 -18.67 7.14
C CYS A 45 8.29 -19.94 7.65
N HIS A 46 9.54 -19.81 8.12
CA HIS A 46 10.28 -20.93 8.69
C HIS A 46 9.62 -21.48 9.95
N ASN A 47 9.18 -20.61 10.87
CA ASN A 47 8.49 -21.03 12.10
C ASN A 47 7.17 -21.75 11.82
N ILE A 48 6.40 -21.31 10.82
CA ILE A 48 5.17 -21.99 10.39
C ILE A 48 5.49 -23.37 9.79
N SER A 49 6.57 -23.47 8.99
CA SER A 49 6.96 -24.75 8.39
C SER A 49 7.33 -25.80 9.45
N ILE A 50 7.99 -25.39 10.54
CA ILE A 50 8.34 -26.28 11.65
C ILE A 50 7.08 -26.73 12.40
N SER A 51 6.17 -25.80 12.70
CA SER A 51 4.96 -26.12 13.48
C SER A 51 3.98 -27.04 12.76
N GLN A 52 3.94 -27.00 11.43
CA GLN A 52 3.06 -27.85 10.62
C GLN A 52 3.65 -29.24 10.32
N GLY A 53 4.88 -29.55 10.76
CA GLY A 53 5.48 -30.88 10.62
C GLY A 53 5.66 -31.36 9.18
N THR A 54 5.50 -30.46 8.20
CA THR A 54 5.59 -30.78 6.78
C THR A 54 7.05 -30.70 6.34
N ASN A 55 7.62 -31.84 5.93
CA ASN A 55 8.81 -31.91 5.07
C ASN A 55 8.53 -31.35 3.65
N GLN A 56 7.66 -30.33 3.51
CA GLN A 56 7.40 -29.59 2.27
C GLN A 56 8.48 -28.52 2.00
N LEU A 57 9.70 -28.75 2.51
CA LEU A 57 10.90 -27.93 2.32
C LEU A 57 11.29 -27.73 0.84
N SER A 58 10.68 -28.48 -0.08
CA SER A 58 11.04 -28.49 -1.50
C SER A 58 10.27 -27.50 -2.38
N GLN A 59 9.13 -26.94 -1.96
CA GLN A 59 8.27 -26.12 -2.86
C GLN A 59 8.23 -24.62 -2.53
N GLY A 60 8.69 -24.18 -1.35
CA GLY A 60 8.51 -22.79 -0.90
C GLY A 60 9.71 -22.19 -0.19
N ASN A 61 10.95 -22.42 -0.65
CA ASN A 61 12.13 -21.82 -0.01
C ASN A 61 12.15 -20.29 -0.26
N VAL A 62 11.46 -19.56 0.61
CA VAL A 62 11.48 -18.09 0.72
C VAL A 62 12.82 -17.70 1.30
N THR A 63 13.59 -16.94 0.54
CA THR A 63 14.88 -16.42 0.99
C THR A 63 14.88 -14.91 0.90
N LEU A 64 15.66 -14.27 1.77
CA LEU A 64 15.82 -12.82 1.76
C LEU A 64 16.22 -12.31 0.36
N LYS A 65 17.15 -13.01 -0.29
CA LYS A 65 17.61 -12.67 -1.65
C LYS A 65 16.46 -12.68 -2.66
N LYS A 66 15.64 -13.73 -2.68
CA LYS A 66 14.48 -13.82 -3.59
C LYS A 66 13.46 -12.72 -3.36
N ILE A 67 13.18 -12.38 -2.10
CA ILE A 67 12.25 -11.29 -1.77
C ILE A 67 12.79 -9.97 -2.33
N LEU A 68 14.06 -9.66 -2.06
CA LEU A 68 14.65 -8.38 -2.47
C LEU A 68 14.80 -8.28 -4.00
N GLU A 69 15.16 -9.37 -4.68
CA GLU A 69 15.23 -9.42 -6.15
C GLU A 69 13.85 -9.31 -6.82
N GLY A 70 12.78 -9.73 -6.13
CA GLY A 70 11.40 -9.66 -6.62
C GLY A 70 10.70 -8.31 -6.36
N ILE A 71 11.37 -7.34 -5.73
CA ILE A 71 10.84 -5.99 -5.52
C ILE A 71 11.47 -5.05 -6.56
N HIS A 72 10.68 -4.71 -7.57
CA HIS A 72 11.07 -3.84 -8.69
C HIS A 72 10.74 -2.38 -8.35
N ILE A 73 11.76 -1.56 -8.07
CA ILE A 73 11.57 -0.17 -7.62
C ILE A 73 11.73 0.81 -8.77
N TYR A 74 10.73 1.68 -8.96
CA TYR A 74 10.75 2.78 -9.93
C TYR A 74 10.63 4.11 -9.17
N ARG A 75 11.66 4.95 -9.24
CA ARG A 75 11.62 6.30 -8.67
C ARG A 75 11.05 7.27 -9.69
N CYS A 76 9.98 7.98 -9.34
CA CYS A 76 9.38 9.03 -10.18
C CYS A 76 9.45 10.38 -9.46
N HIS A 77 10.04 11.39 -10.09
CA HIS A 77 10.25 12.72 -9.49
C HIS A 77 9.09 13.68 -9.81
N ASP A 78 8.41 13.47 -10.93
CA ASP A 78 7.29 14.29 -11.38
C ASP A 78 6.15 13.45 -11.97
N TYR A 79 5.07 14.14 -12.38
CA TYR A 79 3.91 13.47 -12.92
C TYR A 79 4.16 12.92 -14.33
N HIS A 80 5.13 13.45 -15.09
CA HIS A 80 5.47 12.94 -16.41
C HIS A 80 6.10 11.56 -16.30
N GLU A 81 7.09 11.39 -15.41
CA GLU A 81 7.71 10.10 -15.12
C GLU A 81 6.68 9.09 -14.60
N LEU A 82 5.81 9.49 -13.66
CA LEU A 82 4.74 8.62 -13.17
C LEU A 82 3.80 8.17 -14.30
N MET A 83 3.36 9.09 -15.16
CA MET A 83 2.50 8.77 -16.29
C MET A 83 3.18 7.80 -17.27
N ALA A 84 4.46 8.03 -17.57
CA ALA A 84 5.24 7.17 -18.46
C ALA A 84 5.39 5.75 -17.89
N VAL A 85 5.77 5.63 -16.61
CA VAL A 85 5.88 4.32 -15.94
C VAL A 85 4.55 3.58 -15.96
N VAL A 86 3.44 4.26 -15.63
CA VAL A 86 2.10 3.66 -15.64
C VAL A 86 1.67 3.20 -17.03
N GLN A 87 2.04 3.93 -18.08
CA GLN A 87 1.79 3.52 -19.47
C GLN A 87 2.61 2.29 -19.88
N LEU A 88 3.81 2.11 -19.31
CA LEU A 88 4.67 0.94 -19.57
C LEU A 88 4.31 -0.29 -18.73
N LEU A 89 3.57 -0.12 -17.61
CA LEU A 89 3.19 -1.23 -16.73
C LEU A 89 2.58 -2.44 -17.46
N PRO A 90 1.65 -2.31 -18.43
CA PRO A 90 1.11 -3.46 -19.14
C PRO A 90 2.19 -4.29 -19.85
N GLU A 91 3.20 -3.66 -20.44
CA GLU A 91 4.32 -4.34 -21.08
C GLU A 91 5.21 -5.04 -20.05
N ILE A 92 5.54 -4.34 -18.96
CA ILE A 92 6.34 -4.88 -17.86
C ILE A 92 5.66 -6.12 -17.25
N LEU A 93 4.35 -6.05 -17.01
CA LEU A 93 3.56 -7.19 -16.51
C LEU A 93 3.41 -8.31 -17.55
N ASN A 94 3.49 -8.00 -18.84
CA ASN A 94 3.52 -9.02 -19.88
C ASN A 94 4.84 -9.78 -19.93
N GLN A 95 5.95 -9.08 -19.71
CA GLN A 95 7.28 -9.68 -19.63
C GLN A 95 7.49 -10.43 -18.31
N ASN A 96 6.90 -9.95 -17.21
CA ASN A 96 7.01 -10.58 -15.89
C ASN A 96 5.64 -10.92 -15.28
N LYS A 97 5.17 -12.13 -15.58
CA LYS A 97 3.90 -12.67 -15.06
C LYS A 97 3.91 -13.02 -13.57
N LYS A 98 5.06 -12.94 -12.91
CA LYS A 98 5.18 -13.20 -11.46
C LYS A 98 4.70 -12.02 -10.62
N VAL A 99 4.64 -10.81 -11.18
CA VAL A 99 4.19 -9.64 -10.44
C VAL A 99 2.71 -9.80 -10.06
N LYS A 100 2.42 -9.68 -8.77
CA LYS A 100 1.05 -9.75 -8.21
C LYS A 100 0.60 -8.50 -7.47
N LEU A 101 1.53 -7.57 -7.26
CA LEU A 101 1.27 -6.33 -6.54
C LEU A 101 1.98 -5.15 -7.20
N VAL A 102 1.24 -4.05 -7.39
CA VAL A 102 1.78 -2.73 -7.77
C VAL A 102 1.45 -1.75 -6.64
N ILE A 103 2.48 -1.07 -6.12
CA ILE A 103 2.34 -0.04 -5.10
C ILE A 103 2.76 1.31 -5.70
N VAL A 104 1.99 2.37 -5.44
CA VAL A 104 2.39 3.76 -5.73
C VAL A 104 2.41 4.55 -4.44
N ASP A 105 3.59 5.01 -4.05
CA ASP A 105 3.85 5.70 -2.78
C ASP A 105 4.54 7.06 -2.99
N SER A 106 3.84 8.18 -3.02
CA SER A 106 2.38 8.35 -3.05
C SER A 106 1.89 8.89 -4.38
N LEU A 107 0.63 8.60 -4.70
CA LEU A 107 0.03 9.09 -5.94
C LEU A 107 -0.12 10.62 -5.96
N ALA A 108 -0.28 11.25 -4.79
CA ALA A 108 -0.52 12.68 -4.69
C ALA A 108 0.74 13.53 -4.87
N ASN A 109 1.91 13.01 -4.49
CA ASN A 109 3.14 13.80 -4.41
C ASN A 109 3.54 14.49 -5.74
N PRO A 110 3.54 13.80 -6.90
CA PRO A 110 3.97 14.42 -8.16
C PRO A 110 3.12 15.60 -8.64
N PHE A 111 1.89 15.73 -8.13
CA PHE A 111 0.93 16.74 -8.55
C PHE A 111 0.94 18.01 -7.68
N ARG A 112 1.85 18.12 -6.70
CA ARG A 112 1.84 19.23 -5.71
C ARG A 112 2.50 20.52 -6.19
N HIS A 113 3.65 20.42 -6.82
CA HIS A 113 4.55 21.57 -6.98
C HIS A 113 4.57 22.14 -8.41
N ASN A 114 4.25 21.32 -9.42
CA ASN A 114 4.52 21.66 -10.83
C ASN A 114 3.25 21.61 -11.73
N LEU A 115 2.04 21.71 -11.15
CA LEU A 115 0.80 21.66 -11.93
C LEU A 115 -0.28 22.59 -11.37
N GLU A 116 -0.27 23.84 -11.84
CA GLU A 116 -1.23 24.88 -11.41
C GLU A 116 -2.62 24.69 -12.03
N ASP A 117 -2.70 24.14 -13.24
CA ASP A 117 -3.99 23.89 -13.90
C ASP A 117 -4.71 22.71 -13.24
N MET A 118 -5.71 23.06 -12.41
CA MET A 118 -6.56 22.12 -11.71
C MET A 118 -7.40 21.23 -12.63
N ASN A 119 -7.75 21.68 -13.84
CA ASN A 119 -8.45 20.85 -14.83
C ASN A 119 -7.52 19.78 -15.37
N LEU A 120 -6.31 20.17 -15.79
CA LEU A 120 -5.30 19.23 -16.27
C LEU A 120 -4.92 18.23 -15.17
N ARG A 121 -4.77 18.69 -13.92
CA ARG A 121 -4.55 17.82 -12.76
C ARG A 121 -5.63 16.75 -12.62
N ARG A 122 -6.91 17.14 -12.63
CA ARG A 122 -8.04 16.21 -12.54
C ARG A 122 -8.09 15.24 -13.73
N LEU A 123 -7.78 15.72 -14.94
CA LEU A 123 -7.72 14.89 -16.13
C LEU A 123 -6.64 13.82 -16.02
N LEU A 124 -5.40 14.20 -15.71
CA LEU A 124 -4.27 13.27 -15.56
C LEU A 124 -4.52 12.25 -14.45
N GLN A 125 -5.05 12.71 -13.31
CA GLN A 125 -5.48 11.84 -12.23
C GLN A 125 -6.55 10.83 -12.73
N SER A 126 -7.58 11.30 -13.44
CA SER A 126 -8.62 10.41 -13.97
C SER A 126 -8.07 9.38 -14.97
N ILE A 127 -7.06 9.75 -15.77
CA ILE A 127 -6.36 8.82 -16.68
C ILE A 127 -5.61 7.76 -15.88
N LEU A 128 -4.80 8.16 -14.89
CA LEU A 128 -4.10 7.21 -14.01
C LEU A 128 -5.05 6.24 -13.33
N ALA A 129 -6.17 6.76 -12.80
CA ALA A 129 -7.14 5.94 -12.09
C ALA A 129 -7.76 4.87 -13.00
N LYS A 130 -8.13 5.25 -14.24
CA LYS A 130 -8.61 4.30 -15.26
C LYS A 130 -7.54 3.28 -15.65
N SER A 131 -6.29 3.71 -15.81
CA SER A 131 -5.17 2.81 -16.12
C SER A 131 -4.96 1.78 -15.02
N PHE A 132 -4.97 2.18 -13.75
CA PHE A 132 -4.81 1.26 -12.63
C PHE A 132 -5.98 0.28 -12.49
N LEU A 133 -7.22 0.75 -12.66
CA LEU A 133 -8.39 -0.13 -12.65
C LEU A 133 -8.31 -1.18 -13.75
N LYS A 134 -7.99 -0.75 -14.98
CA LYS A 134 -7.79 -1.64 -16.12
C LYS A 134 -6.67 -2.64 -15.85
N LEU A 135 -5.54 -2.18 -15.32
CA LEU A 135 -4.39 -3.03 -14.98
C LEU A 135 -4.77 -4.12 -13.98
N ALA A 136 -5.49 -3.76 -12.92
CA ALA A 136 -5.95 -4.70 -11.90
C ALA A 136 -6.90 -5.75 -12.48
N SER A 137 -7.85 -5.33 -13.32
CA SER A 137 -8.82 -6.24 -13.97
C SER A 137 -8.18 -7.15 -15.01
N ASP A 138 -7.32 -6.63 -15.88
CA ASP A 138 -6.76 -7.37 -17.02
C ASP A 138 -5.64 -8.34 -16.57
N SER A 139 -4.86 -7.96 -15.55
CA SER A 139 -3.66 -8.72 -15.13
C SER A 139 -3.87 -9.56 -13.86
N ASN A 140 -5.06 -9.48 -13.23
CA ASN A 140 -5.37 -10.13 -11.95
C ASN A 140 -4.28 -9.86 -10.88
N ILE A 141 -4.02 -8.57 -10.65
CA ILE A 141 -3.05 -8.08 -9.67
C ILE A 141 -3.71 -7.13 -8.68
N ALA A 142 -3.11 -6.98 -7.51
CA ALA A 142 -3.48 -5.93 -6.56
C ALA A 142 -2.77 -4.61 -6.92
N VAL A 143 -3.51 -3.50 -6.89
CA VAL A 143 -2.95 -2.15 -7.02
C VAL A 143 -3.24 -1.37 -5.74
N VAL A 144 -2.19 -0.95 -5.05
CA VAL A 144 -2.26 -0.21 -3.78
C VAL A 144 -1.70 1.19 -4.00
N LEU A 145 -2.51 2.21 -3.70
CA LEU A 145 -2.16 3.60 -3.88
C LEU A 145 -2.17 4.28 -2.52
N THR A 146 -1.08 4.96 -2.15
CA THR A 146 -1.08 5.81 -0.95
C THR A 146 -1.47 7.24 -1.34
N ASN A 147 -2.15 7.90 -0.43
CA ASN A 147 -2.53 9.30 -0.55
C ASN A 147 -2.35 9.96 0.81
N GLN A 148 -1.82 11.18 0.81
CA GLN A 148 -1.63 11.96 2.02
C GLN A 148 -2.90 12.74 2.37
N MET A 149 -3.05 13.07 3.66
CA MET A 149 -4.08 13.99 4.14
C MET A 149 -3.56 15.42 4.10
N THR A 150 -4.43 16.37 3.82
CA THR A 150 -4.17 17.82 3.87
C THR A 150 -5.25 18.53 4.68
N THR A 151 -5.01 19.76 5.09
CA THR A 151 -5.97 20.55 5.87
C THR A 151 -6.70 21.51 4.96
N LYS A 152 -8.04 21.43 4.95
CA LYS A 152 -8.89 22.46 4.34
C LYS A 152 -9.28 23.47 5.40
N ILE A 153 -8.90 24.72 5.21
CA ILE A 153 -9.30 25.85 6.04
C ILE A 153 -10.63 26.38 5.48
N MET A 154 -11.66 26.45 6.31
CA MET A 154 -12.96 27.01 5.92
C MET A 154 -12.98 28.52 6.16
N ALA A 155 -13.93 29.22 5.53
CA ALA A 155 -14.06 30.69 5.62
C ALA A 155 -14.42 31.21 7.01
N ARG A 156 -14.85 30.33 7.93
CA ARG A 156 -15.10 30.66 9.33
C ARG A 156 -13.81 30.45 10.13
N GLU A 157 -13.38 31.48 10.84
CA GLU A 157 -12.20 31.40 11.71
C GLU A 157 -12.32 30.22 12.68
N GLY A 158 -11.32 29.34 12.67
CA GLY A 158 -11.21 28.19 13.57
C GLY A 158 -11.72 26.85 13.02
N ASP A 159 -12.45 26.81 11.90
CA ASP A 159 -12.89 25.54 11.30
C ASP A 159 -11.87 25.03 10.28
N SER A 160 -11.14 23.99 10.66
CA SER A 160 -10.24 23.26 9.77
C SER A 160 -10.52 21.76 9.85
N HIS A 161 -10.57 21.10 8.69
CA HIS A 161 -10.80 19.67 8.61
C HIS A 161 -9.74 18.99 7.76
N GLN A 162 -9.38 17.77 8.15
CA GLN A 162 -8.50 16.92 7.34
C GLN A 162 -9.26 16.35 6.16
N ILE A 163 -8.71 16.52 4.96
CA ILE A 163 -9.25 16.00 3.70
C ILE A 163 -8.16 15.24 2.92
N PRO A 164 -8.50 14.24 2.10
CA PRO A 164 -7.53 13.57 1.24
C PRO A 164 -6.96 14.52 0.17
N ALA A 165 -5.65 14.48 -0.10
CA ALA A 165 -5.00 15.45 -0.99
C ALA A 165 -5.44 15.36 -2.47
N LEU A 166 -5.83 14.17 -2.93
CA LEU A 166 -6.35 13.96 -4.30
C LEU A 166 -7.77 14.52 -4.51
N GLY A 167 -8.47 14.93 -3.44
CA GLY A 167 -9.80 15.51 -3.50
C GLY A 167 -10.95 14.53 -3.78
N ASP A 168 -12.17 15.06 -3.81
CA ASP A 168 -13.41 14.27 -3.84
C ASP A 168 -13.59 13.48 -5.13
N THR A 169 -13.12 14.00 -6.26
CA THR A 169 -13.18 13.28 -7.55
C THR A 169 -12.45 11.95 -7.46
N TRP A 170 -11.30 11.90 -6.79
CA TRP A 170 -10.57 10.66 -6.58
C TRP A 170 -11.26 9.74 -5.56
N ALA A 171 -11.92 10.32 -4.56
CA ALA A 171 -12.52 9.60 -3.44
C ALA A 171 -13.55 8.53 -3.85
N HIS A 172 -14.17 8.69 -5.03
CA HIS A 172 -15.16 7.75 -5.57
C HIS A 172 -14.54 6.60 -6.39
N ILE A 173 -13.29 6.73 -6.86
CA ILE A 173 -12.71 5.79 -7.83
C ILE A 173 -12.24 4.47 -7.19
N PRO A 174 -11.46 4.46 -6.08
CA PRO A 174 -11.04 3.21 -5.46
C PRO A 174 -12.23 2.37 -4.96
N ALA A 175 -12.15 1.06 -5.15
CA ALA A 175 -13.12 0.10 -4.64
C ALA A 175 -13.09 0.02 -3.10
N SER A 176 -11.89 0.03 -2.53
CA SER A 176 -11.66 -0.01 -1.09
C SER A 176 -10.76 1.14 -0.65
N ARG A 177 -11.04 1.72 0.51
CA ARG A 177 -10.26 2.83 1.11
C ARG A 177 -10.04 2.56 2.58
N VAL A 178 -8.79 2.60 3.02
CA VAL A 178 -8.41 2.48 4.42
C VAL A 178 -7.80 3.80 4.86
N LEU A 179 -8.35 4.38 5.93
CA LEU A 179 -7.80 5.54 6.61
C LEU A 179 -6.90 5.04 7.74
N LEU A 180 -5.63 5.48 7.75
CA LEU A 180 -4.70 5.18 8.81
C LEU A 180 -4.61 6.40 9.73
N SER A 181 -4.78 6.20 11.04
CA SER A 181 -4.70 7.25 12.05
C SER A 181 -3.69 6.88 13.13
N VAL A 182 -3.18 7.91 13.80
CA VAL A 182 -2.35 7.80 15.01
C VAL A 182 -3.04 8.64 16.07
N ASP A 183 -3.32 8.05 17.23
CA ASP A 183 -3.91 8.78 18.35
C ASP A 183 -2.87 9.56 19.16
N CYS A 184 -3.33 10.36 20.12
CA CYS A 184 -2.47 11.17 20.99
C CYS A 184 -1.53 10.34 21.88
N HIS A 185 -1.79 9.05 22.06
CA HIS A 185 -0.95 8.12 22.82
C HIS A 185 0.02 7.35 21.91
N GLY A 186 0.06 7.67 20.61
CA GLY A 186 0.93 7.02 19.62
C GLY A 186 0.40 5.69 19.10
N ASN A 187 -0.81 5.26 19.50
CA ASN A 187 -1.42 4.04 18.99
C ASN A 187 -1.90 4.26 17.57
N ARG A 188 -1.74 3.24 16.72
CA ARG A 188 -2.13 3.30 15.33
C ARG A 188 -3.41 2.52 15.11
N ALA A 189 -4.28 3.08 14.29
CA ALA A 189 -5.53 2.43 13.90
C ALA A 189 -5.72 2.52 12.39
N ALA A 190 -6.35 1.49 11.83
CA ALA A 190 -6.81 1.44 10.46
C ALA A 190 -8.33 1.37 10.46
N TYR A 191 -8.95 2.26 9.70
CA TYR A 191 -10.39 2.35 9.54
C TYR A 191 -10.76 2.12 8.08
N LEU A 192 -11.57 1.10 7.81
CA LEU A 192 -12.11 0.84 6.48
C LEU A 192 -13.20 1.87 6.13
N TYR A 193 -12.78 2.94 5.47
CA TYR A 193 -13.64 4.07 5.10
C TYR A 193 -14.60 3.75 3.97
N LYS A 194 -14.22 2.87 3.04
CA LYS A 194 -15.08 2.41 1.93
C LYS A 194 -14.71 0.98 1.59
N SER A 195 -15.69 0.14 1.35
CA SER A 195 -15.52 -1.21 0.79
C SER A 195 -16.78 -1.62 0.03
N LEU A 196 -16.61 -2.36 -1.07
CA LEU A 196 -17.74 -2.96 -1.78
C LEU A 196 -18.29 -4.21 -1.08
N ASN A 197 -17.45 -4.88 -0.27
CA ASN A 197 -17.74 -6.24 0.22
C ASN A 197 -17.85 -6.33 1.76
N MET A 198 -17.54 -5.27 2.50
CA MET A 198 -17.59 -5.26 3.96
C MET A 198 -18.34 -4.03 4.48
N LYS A 199 -19.11 -4.21 5.56
CA LYS A 199 -19.83 -3.12 6.23
C LYS A 199 -18.85 -2.24 7.03
N GLU A 200 -19.01 -0.93 6.95
CA GLU A 200 -18.16 0.08 7.59
C GLU A 200 -18.04 -0.11 9.13
N THR A 201 -19.08 -0.63 9.78
CA THR A 201 -19.17 -0.81 11.24
C THR A 201 -18.22 -1.89 11.80
N THR A 202 -17.62 -2.74 10.96
CA THR A 202 -16.66 -3.79 11.36
C THR A 202 -15.22 -3.43 10.92
N GLY A 203 -15.01 -2.22 10.44
CA GLY A 203 -13.80 -1.82 9.72
C GLY A 203 -12.65 -1.26 10.55
N LEU A 204 -12.78 -1.18 11.88
CA LEU A 204 -11.75 -0.57 12.74
C LEU A 204 -10.86 -1.66 13.35
N CYS A 205 -9.55 -1.56 13.12
CA CYS A 205 -8.56 -2.37 13.82
C CYS A 205 -7.39 -1.51 14.31
N SER A 206 -6.81 -1.90 15.44
CA SER A 206 -5.60 -1.26 15.96
C SER A 206 -4.39 -2.11 15.63
N PHE A 207 -3.26 -1.46 15.35
CA PHE A 207 -2.00 -2.13 15.01
C PHE A 207 -0.82 -1.34 15.59
N GLN A 208 0.36 -1.95 15.54
CA GLN A 208 1.61 -1.32 15.91
C GLN A 208 2.65 -1.50 14.81
N ILE A 209 3.65 -0.62 14.80
CA ILE A 209 4.83 -0.75 13.94
C ILE A 209 6.00 -1.05 14.85
N THR A 210 6.57 -2.24 14.72
CA THR A 210 7.75 -2.71 15.45
C THR A 210 8.91 -2.91 14.48
N ASP A 211 10.10 -3.29 14.96
CA ASP A 211 11.23 -3.63 14.08
C ASP A 211 10.90 -4.79 13.13
N ASP A 212 9.93 -5.64 13.49
CA ASP A 212 9.43 -6.74 12.67
C ASP A 212 8.49 -6.30 11.54
N GLY A 213 8.02 -5.06 11.55
CA GLY A 213 7.05 -4.55 10.57
C GLY A 213 5.73 -4.13 11.19
N VAL A 214 4.64 -4.27 10.43
CA VAL A 214 3.28 -4.02 10.93
C VAL A 214 2.78 -5.25 11.67
N ARG A 215 2.36 -5.10 12.93
CA ARG A 215 1.95 -6.21 13.81
C ARG A 215 0.70 -5.87 14.62
N ASP A 216 0.05 -6.93 15.10
CA ASP A 216 -1.10 -6.81 16.00
C ASP A 216 -0.67 -6.28 17.37
N ILE A 217 -1.60 -5.62 18.06
CA ILE A 217 -1.43 -5.21 19.45
C ILE A 217 -1.77 -6.42 20.35
N PRO A 218 -0.93 -6.79 21.32
CA PRO A 218 -1.21 -7.90 22.23
C PRO A 218 -2.55 -7.70 22.95
N HIS A 219 -3.36 -8.76 23.06
CA HIS A 219 -4.65 -8.73 23.74
C HIS A 219 -4.47 -8.42 25.24
N GLY A 220 -4.63 -7.14 25.58
CA GLY A 220 -4.56 -6.61 26.96
C GLY A 220 -4.88 -5.11 27.08
N SER A 221 -5.01 -4.39 25.96
CA SER A 221 -5.22 -2.94 25.92
C SER A 221 -6.48 -2.54 25.13
N ASN A 222 -7.60 -3.25 25.31
CA ASN A 222 -8.90 -2.78 24.82
C ASN A 222 -9.40 -1.66 25.74
N GLN A 223 -8.85 -0.46 25.58
CA GLN A 223 -9.57 0.73 26.01
C GLN A 223 -10.61 1.03 24.93
N GLU A 224 -11.87 1.08 25.32
CA GLU A 224 -12.95 1.64 24.49
C GLU A 224 -12.52 3.02 23.99
N ARG A 225 -12.48 3.22 22.67
CA ARG A 225 -12.12 4.51 22.09
C ARG A 225 -13.27 5.02 21.23
N GLN A 226 -13.98 6.00 21.77
CA GLN A 226 -14.79 6.92 20.99
C GLN A 226 -13.87 7.84 20.19
N PHE A 227 -14.21 8.06 18.92
CA PHE A 227 -13.62 9.07 18.04
C PHE A 227 -14.71 9.64 17.12
N PRO A 228 -14.48 10.85 16.56
CA PRO A 228 -15.48 11.91 16.38
C PRO A 228 -16.54 11.65 15.31
#